data_AF-A0A2L2WJE7-F1
#
_entry.id   AF-A0A2L2WJE7-F1
#
_cell.length_a   1.000
_cell.length_b   1.000
_cell.length_c   1.000
_cell.angle_alpha   90.00
_cell.angle_beta   90.00
_cell.angle_gamma   90.00
#
_symmetry.space_group_name_H-M   'P 1'
#
loop_
_entity.id
_entity.type
_entity.pdbx_description
1 polymer ?
#
loop_
_entity_poly.entity_id
_entity_poly.type
_entity_poly.pdbx_seq_one_letter_code
_entity_poly.pdbx_strand_id
1 'polypeptide(L)'
;MINSLNMEKIQSCLDDYMVRIGKVEINEIEANRELARTGIMTDDMESPGKPLRNFLRKLRDTNLLPKNIRQINCAWFIKHSKLVTKVQQILPFL
;
A
#
# COMPACT_ATOMS: atom_id res chain seq x y z
N MET A 1 -3.14 8.08 -21.92
CA MET A 1 -2.70 8.57 -20.60
C MET A 1 -3.24 7.64 -19.55
N ILE A 2 -2.40 6.82 -18.91
CA ILE A 2 -2.85 6.00 -17.77
C ILE A 2 -3.13 7.00 -16.66
N ASN A 3 -4.41 7.23 -16.37
CA ASN A 3 -4.87 8.04 -15.24
C ASN A 3 -4.07 7.61 -14.02
N SER A 4 -3.30 8.56 -13.47
CA SER A 4 -2.56 8.37 -12.25
C SER A 4 -3.57 8.09 -11.14
N LEU A 5 -3.88 6.82 -10.92
CA LEU A 5 -4.33 6.37 -9.63
C LEU A 5 -3.15 6.67 -8.71
N ASN A 6 -3.18 7.88 -8.12
CA ASN A 6 -2.03 8.47 -7.46
C ASN A 6 -1.59 7.53 -6.35
N MET A 7 -0.46 6.85 -6.53
CA MET A 7 0.15 6.06 -5.47
C MET A 7 0.29 6.90 -4.20
N GLU A 8 0.53 8.21 -4.34
CA GLU A 8 0.49 9.18 -3.25
C GLU A 8 -0.87 9.25 -2.52
N LYS A 9 -1.99 9.26 -3.24
CA LYS A 9 -3.34 9.23 -2.63
C LYS A 9 -3.57 7.91 -1.90
N ILE A 10 -3.17 6.79 -2.51
CA ILE A 10 -3.24 5.47 -1.87
C ILE A 10 -2.40 5.47 -0.58
N GLN A 11 -1.15 5.91 -0.65
CA GLN A 11 -0.26 5.95 0.51
C GLN A 11 -0.80 6.88 1.60
N SER A 12 -1.22 8.09 1.26
CA SER A 12 -1.79 9.03 2.23
C SER A 12 -3.01 8.44 2.93
N CYS A 13 -3.94 7.84 2.17
CA CYS A 13 -5.13 7.21 2.74
C CYS A 13 -4.78 6.07 3.70
N LEU A 14 -3.83 5.21 3.32
CA LEU A 14 -3.43 4.07 4.14
C LEU A 14 -2.60 4.49 5.36
N ASP A 15 -1.77 5.52 5.24
CA ASP A 15 -1.03 6.11 6.36
C ASP A 15 -1.99 6.72 7.39
N ASP A 16 -2.95 7.55 6.95
CA ASP A 16 -3.95 8.16 7.83
C ASP A 16 -4.80 7.09 8.53
N TYR A 17 -5.14 6.03 7.81
CA TYR A 17 -5.84 4.88 8.37
C TYR A 17 -5.01 4.18 9.47
N MET A 18 -3.75 3.87 9.17
CA MET A 18 -2.81 3.24 10.09
C MET A 18 -2.59 4.05 11.36
N VAL A 19 -2.47 5.39 11.23
CA VAL A 19 -2.43 6.32 12.37
C VAL A 19 -3.70 6.21 13.21
N ARG A 20 -4.87 6.25 12.58
CA ARG A 20 -6.17 6.19 13.28
C ARG A 20 -6.36 4.90 14.07
N ILE A 21 -5.87 3.77 13.56
CA ILE A 21 -6.01 2.45 14.22
C ILE A 21 -4.79 2.04 15.04
N GLY A 22 -3.75 2.86 15.11
CA GLY A 22 -2.53 2.56 15.86
C GLY A 22 -1.70 1.40 15.30
N LYS A 23 -1.78 1.12 13.99
CA LYS A 23 -0.97 0.08 13.32
C LYS A 23 0.15 0.71 12.50
N VAL A 24 1.24 -0.04 12.32
CA VAL A 24 2.40 0.35 11.49
C VAL A 24 2.46 -0.41 10.16
N GLU A 25 1.65 -1.47 10.04
CA GLU A 25 1.57 -2.35 8.89
C GLU A 25 0.17 -2.97 8.79
N ILE A 26 -0.30 -3.13 7.56
CA ILE A 26 -1.57 -3.80 7.23
C ILE A 26 -1.37 -4.72 6.01
N ASN A 27 -2.23 -5.73 5.87
CA ASN A 27 -2.22 -6.63 4.71
C ASN A 27 -3.06 -6.07 3.55
N GLU A 28 -3.02 -6.75 2.40
CA GLU A 28 -3.74 -6.29 1.20
C GLU A 28 -5.26 -6.27 1.34
N ILE A 29 -5.83 -7.15 2.17
CA ILE A 29 -7.28 -7.27 2.34
C ILE A 29 -7.78 -6.08 3.15
N GLU A 30 -7.14 -5.80 4.28
CA GLU A 30 -7.43 -4.64 5.12
C GLU A 30 -7.21 -3.32 4.36
N ALA A 31 -6.09 -3.22 3.62
CA ALA A 31 -5.80 -2.05 2.81
C ALA A 31 -6.84 -1.82 1.70
N ASN A 32 -7.21 -2.85 0.93
CA ASN A 32 -8.20 -2.68 -0.14
C ASN A 32 -9.57 -2.30 0.44
N ARG A 33 -9.95 -2.87 1.58
CA ARG A 33 -11.21 -2.52 2.26
C ARG A 33 -11.26 -1.04 2.61
N GLU A 34 -10.17 -0.50 3.17
CA GLU A 34 -10.11 0.93 3.49
C GLU A 34 -10.13 1.80 2.23
N LEU A 35 -9.43 1.41 1.17
CA LEU A 35 -9.47 2.13 -0.12
C LEU A 35 -10.87 2.10 -0.76
N ALA A 36 -11.64 1.03 -0.56
CA ALA A 36 -13.03 0.95 -1.00
C ALA A 36 -13.95 1.81 -0.17
N ARG A 37 -13.74 1.85 1.15
CA ARG A 37 -14.48 2.73 2.06
C ARG A 37 -14.30 4.21 1.70
N THR A 38 -13.15 4.59 1.17
CA THR A 38 -12.85 5.98 0.74
C THR A 38 -13.11 6.25 -0.74
N GLY A 39 -13.55 5.25 -1.51
CA GLY A 39 -13.83 5.38 -2.95
C GLY A 39 -12.58 5.49 -3.83
N ILE A 40 -11.38 5.24 -3.30
CA ILE A 40 -10.13 5.27 -4.07
C ILE A 40 -9.99 4.03 -4.96
N MET A 41 -10.46 2.88 -4.49
CA MET A 41 -10.40 1.61 -5.22
C MET A 41 -11.63 0.77 -4.89
N THR A 42 -12.27 0.14 -5.86
CA THR A 42 -13.33 -0.83 -5.58
C THR A 42 -12.76 -2.07 -4.89
N ASP A 43 -13.52 -2.71 -4.00
CA ASP A 43 -13.20 -4.06 -3.53
C ASP A 43 -13.96 -5.10 -4.36
N ASP A 44 -13.39 -6.30 -4.46
CA ASP A 44 -14.03 -7.45 -5.11
C ASP A 44 -14.66 -8.30 -4.00
N MET A 45 -16.00 -8.39 -3.97
CA MET A 45 -16.73 -9.11 -2.93
C MET A 45 -16.44 -10.62 -2.93
N GLU A 46 -16.12 -11.19 -4.10
CA GLU A 46 -15.80 -12.62 -4.24
C GLU A 46 -14.33 -12.90 -3.92
N SER A 47 -13.46 -11.91 -4.11
CA SER A 47 -12.02 -12.03 -3.84
C SER A 47 -11.45 -10.77 -3.18
N PRO A 48 -11.65 -10.60 -1.85
CA PRO A 48 -11.20 -9.42 -1.12
C PRO A 48 -9.71 -9.13 -1.34
N GLY A 49 -9.40 -7.86 -1.60
CA GLY A 49 -8.03 -7.42 -1.85
C GLY A 49 -7.48 -7.69 -3.26
N LYS A 50 -8.22 -8.39 -4.14
CA LYS A 50 -7.76 -8.71 -5.51
C LYS A 50 -7.48 -7.47 -6.35
N PRO A 51 -8.31 -6.41 -6.34
CA PRO A 51 -8.00 -5.16 -7.04
C PRO A 51 -6.65 -4.58 -6.63
N LEU A 52 -6.39 -4.49 -5.32
CA LEU A 52 -5.12 -4.00 -4.81
C LEU A 52 -3.95 -4.92 -5.16
N ARG A 53 -4.10 -6.24 -5.02
CA ARG A 53 -3.06 -7.22 -5.44
C ARG A 53 -2.68 -7.06 -6.90
N ASN A 54 -3.67 -6.89 -7.78
CA ASN A 54 -3.42 -6.73 -9.21
C ASN A 54 -2.69 -5.41 -9.50
N PHE A 55 -3.05 -4.34 -8.79
CA PHE A 55 -2.36 -3.05 -8.88
C PHE A 55 -0.91 -3.14 -8.41
N LEU A 56 -0.66 -3.72 -7.23
CA LEU A 56 0.70 -3.90 -6.69
C LEU A 56 1.55 -4.81 -7.57
N ARG A 57 0.96 -5.86 -8.17
CA ARG A 57 1.65 -6.72 -9.13
C ARG A 57 2.12 -5.93 -10.35
N LYS A 58 1.27 -5.08 -10.92
CA LYS A 58 1.64 -4.19 -12.03
C LYS A 58 2.78 -3.25 -11.66
N LEU A 59 2.76 -2.65 -10.46
CA LEU A 59 3.85 -1.80 -9.99
C LEU A 59 5.17 -2.56 -9.83
N ARG A 60 5.14 -3.76 -9.28
CA ARG A 60 6.32 -4.62 -9.17
C ARG A 60 6.88 -4.97 -10.56
N ASP A 61 6.02 -5.40 -11.47
CA ASP A 61 6.41 -5.83 -12.82
C ASP A 61 6.92 -4.65 -13.67
N THR A 62 6.62 -3.40 -13.27
CA THR A 62 7.12 -2.16 -13.89
C THR A 62 8.25 -1.48 -13.09
N ASN A 63 8.77 -2.11 -12.04
CA ASN A 63 9.78 -1.54 -11.13
C ASN A 63 9.38 -0.22 -10.46
N LEU A 64 8.08 0.02 -10.28
CA LEU A 64 7.51 1.21 -9.62
C LEU A 64 6.95 0.90 -8.22
N LEU A 65 7.23 -0.28 -7.67
CA LEU A 65 6.73 -0.68 -6.36
C LEU A 65 7.37 0.18 -5.24
N PRO A 66 6.57 0.83 -4.36
CA PRO A 66 7.10 1.58 -3.23
C PRO A 66 7.86 0.69 -2.22
N LYS A 67 8.94 1.24 -1.65
CA LYS A 67 9.82 0.51 -0.71
C LYS A 67 9.13 0.06 0.59
N ASN A 68 8.04 0.71 0.98
CA ASN A 68 7.25 0.34 2.16
C ASN A 68 6.30 -0.85 1.91
N ILE A 69 6.22 -1.34 0.68
CA ILE A 69 5.36 -2.46 0.30
C ILE A 69 6.23 -3.67 -0.03
N ARG A 70 5.88 -4.81 0.53
CA ARG A 70 6.57 -6.08 0.25
C ARG A 70 5.60 -7.22 0.04
N GLN A 71 6.06 -8.24 -0.65
CA GLN A 71 5.33 -9.49 -0.82
C GLN A 71 6.04 -10.60 -0.02
N ILE A 72 5.29 -11.34 0.80
CA ILE A 72 5.77 -12.52 1.55
C ILE A 72 4.74 -13.63 1.37
N ASN A 73 5.18 -14.83 0.97
CA ASN A 73 4.31 -16.00 0.76
C ASN A 73 3.06 -15.66 -0.07
N CYS A 74 3.25 -14.94 -1.18
CA CYS A 74 2.20 -14.44 -2.08
C CYS A 74 1.24 -13.37 -1.51
N ALA A 75 1.27 -13.06 -0.22
CA ALA A 75 0.51 -11.98 0.43
C ALA A 75 1.29 -10.66 0.39
N TRP A 76 0.58 -9.53 0.41
CA TRP A 76 1.21 -8.21 0.37
C TRP A 76 1.05 -7.49 1.70
N PHE A 77 2.13 -6.86 2.13
CA PHE A 77 2.19 -6.12 3.38
C PHE A 77 2.59 -4.68 3.08
N ILE A 78 1.81 -3.75 3.60
CA ILE A 78 1.98 -2.31 3.39
C ILE A 78 2.35 -1.71 4.74
N LYS A 79 3.59 -1.27 4.88
CA LYS A 79 4.06 -0.48 6.02
C LYS A 79 3.69 0.98 5.84
N HIS A 80 3.50 1.69 6.94
CA HIS A 80 3.36 3.14 6.93
C HIS A 80 4.54 3.79 6.17
N SER A 81 4.26 4.64 5.19
CA SER A 81 5.26 5.12 4.22
C SER A 81 6.40 5.90 4.91
N LYS A 82 6.05 6.75 5.88
CA LYS A 82 6.98 7.59 6.66
C LYS A 82 7.84 6.84 7.69
N LEU A 83 7.52 5.59 8.02
CA LEU A 83 8.37 4.79 8.92
C LEU A 83 9.62 4.27 8.21
N VAL A 84 9.56 4.10 6.89
CA VAL A 84 10.74 3.76 6.08
C VAL A 84 11.69 4.96 5.98
N THR A 85 11.15 6.19 6.00
CA THR A 85 11.94 7.44 5.90
C THR A 85 12.80 7.67 7.14
N LYS A 86 12.33 7.34 8.35
CA LYS A 86 13.16 7.48 9.57
C LYS A 86 14.38 6.57 9.56
N VAL A 87 14.29 5.36 9.02
CA VAL A 87 15.44 4.45 8.94
C VAL A 87 16.50 4.97 7.97
N GLN A 88 16.09 5.56 6.84
CA GLN A 88 17.04 6.16 5.87
C GLN A 88 17.68 7.46 6.38
N GLN A 89 16.96 8.25 7.19
CA GLN A 89 17.53 9.44 7.83
C GLN A 89 18.53 9.10 8.95
N ILE A 90 18.38 7.94 9.60
CA ILE A 90 19.28 7.49 10.67
C ILE A 90 20.50 6.73 10.11
N LEU A 91 20.38 6.10 8.93
CA LEU A 91 21.48 5.36 8.27
C LEU A 91 21.61 5.73 6.78
N PRO A 92 22.12 6.92 6.43
CA PRO A 92 22.34 7.30 5.03
C PRO A 92 23.59 6.66 4.38
N PHE A 93 24.39 5.87 5.10
CA PHE A 93 25.74 5.45 4.67
C PHE A 93 26.08 3.96 4.87
N LEU A 94 25.13 3.04 4.72
CA LEU A 94 25.45 1.60 4.59
C LEU A 94 25.16 1.11 3.16
#